data_AF-U1N1V0-F1
#
_entry.id   AF-U1N1V0-F1
#
_cell.length_a   1.000
_cell.length_b   1.000
_cell.length_c   1.000
_cell.angle_alpha   90.00
_cell.angle_beta   90.00
_cell.angle_gamma   90.00
#
_symmetry.space_group_name_H-M   'P 1'
#
loop_
_entity.id
_entity.type
_entity.pdbx_description
1 polymer ?
#
loop_
_entity_poly.entity_id
_entity_poly.type
_entity_poly.pdbx_seq_one_letter_code
_entity_poly.pdbx_strand_id
1 'polypeptide(L)'
;MIGLVVSSADTASVAISDQLHELVTWESHCDAAGDKYEQYDIFEMRTVDEWHLEIEDASELFSTSPQVIAFLSRHSGDTGPLLTTHFTGNFGPAEYGGEAGSFAQACPMIQQTLLEAFDQYAPSQYDVGIECTHHGPTTVGAPSLFVELGSSETEWNDPAGAHAVAQAILTLSNEQDLTDIDPNRTVIGFGGGHYAPRFERIIRETDWVVGHIGADWALDSMGAPAANRDSINRAVTASDADVALVADNRPELTEIIRESGIRVVEETWLRETTGVSRAMVNALEDALVPISSGLRLGTPATEYDPATSDEFTITEIRIDDDTDEMAQLQDAFNTGTDDTVSAERMESKNNTDDQNVTAWIDSDIDAAVLSFPTPLIETTAGIDVETTSEIFSEHTLAFETTEGGTRPTGRMIVADPLSVESMIHALMDILESKYNQVERTDGMLRVTHQAFDPEKATTLDVPEGPAFGRLAAGESVTIAGRTIDPEAVHTTETETFPIFSIPS
;
A
#
# COMPACT_ATOMS: atom_id res chain seq x y z
N MET A 1 -7.42 30.30 7.90
CA MET A 1 -6.80 31.32 7.02
C MET A 1 -5.42 30.80 6.63
N ILE A 2 -5.08 30.89 5.35
CA ILE A 2 -3.78 30.53 4.78
C ILE A 2 -2.99 31.82 4.54
N GLY A 3 -1.77 31.88 5.10
CA GLY A 3 -0.87 32.99 4.89
C GLY A 3 -0.03 32.79 3.63
N LEU A 4 0.02 33.77 2.74
CA LEU A 4 0.90 33.78 1.57
C LEU A 4 2.03 34.79 1.78
N VAL A 5 3.28 34.33 1.66
CA VAL A 5 4.46 35.20 1.79
C VAL A 5 5.09 35.41 0.41
N VAL A 6 5.05 36.66 -0.04
CA VAL A 6 5.70 37.14 -1.27
C VAL A 6 6.98 37.89 -0.87
N SER A 7 8.09 37.61 -1.55
CA SER A 7 9.33 38.38 -1.38
C SER A 7 9.58 39.24 -2.61
N SER A 8 9.80 40.54 -2.40
CA SER A 8 10.21 41.45 -3.48
C SER A 8 11.64 41.19 -3.98
N ALA A 9 12.44 40.43 -3.23
CA ALA A 9 13.78 39.99 -3.63
C ALA A 9 13.77 38.81 -4.61
N ASP A 10 12.64 38.08 -4.71
CA ASP A 10 12.51 36.89 -5.54
C ASP A 10 11.63 37.16 -6.78
N THR A 11 12.23 37.05 -7.96
CA THR A 11 11.54 37.26 -9.24
C THR A 11 10.38 36.28 -9.47
N ALA A 12 10.54 35.00 -9.09
CA ALA A 12 9.46 34.03 -9.25
C ALA A 12 8.30 34.34 -8.30
N SER A 13 8.61 34.74 -7.06
CA SER A 13 7.63 35.16 -6.06
C SER A 13 6.77 36.31 -6.55
N VAL A 14 7.40 37.33 -7.13
CA VAL A 14 6.69 38.48 -7.74
C VAL A 14 5.84 38.03 -8.93
N ALA A 15 6.37 37.18 -9.82
CA ALA A 15 5.62 36.69 -10.97
C ALA A 15 4.37 35.87 -10.55
N ILE A 16 4.49 35.03 -9.53
CA ILE A 16 3.36 34.27 -8.97
C ILE A 16 2.33 35.24 -8.36
N SER A 17 2.79 36.23 -7.59
CA SER A 17 1.91 37.28 -7.03
C SER A 17 1.14 38.00 -8.13
N ASP A 18 1.82 38.45 -9.19
CA ASP A 18 1.18 39.12 -10.32
C ASP A 18 0.07 38.26 -10.94
N GLN A 19 0.30 36.95 -11.07
CA GLN A 19 -0.71 36.01 -11.58
C GLN A 19 -1.88 35.80 -10.62
N LEU A 20 -1.64 35.78 -9.30
CA LEU A 20 -2.71 35.78 -8.29
C LEU A 20 -3.60 37.03 -8.40
N HIS A 21 -3.01 38.20 -8.67
CA HIS A 21 -3.75 39.46 -8.89
C HIS A 21 -4.50 39.49 -10.23
N GLU A 22 -4.04 38.75 -11.25
CA GLU A 22 -4.75 38.60 -12.52
C GLU A 22 -5.95 37.66 -12.42
N LEU A 23 -5.86 36.61 -11.60
CA LEU A 23 -6.89 35.57 -11.46
C LEU A 23 -8.08 36.01 -10.62
N VAL A 24 -7.85 36.74 -9.53
CA VAL A 24 -8.90 37.15 -8.57
C VAL A 24 -8.68 38.57 -8.06
N THR A 25 -9.75 39.18 -7.53
CA THR A 25 -9.67 40.53 -6.94
C THR A 25 -9.33 40.45 -5.47
N TRP A 26 -8.18 41.03 -5.09
CA TRP A 26 -7.71 41.12 -3.72
C TRP A 26 -8.15 42.44 -3.07
N GLU A 27 -8.58 42.38 -1.82
CA GLU A 27 -8.95 43.54 -1.02
C GLU A 27 -7.74 44.03 -0.19
N SER A 28 -7.42 45.33 -0.25
CA SER A 28 -6.31 45.89 0.52
C SER A 28 -6.74 46.31 1.91
N HIS A 29 -5.96 45.92 2.91
CA HIS A 29 -6.18 46.21 4.33
C HIS A 29 -4.91 46.76 4.99
N CYS A 30 -5.07 47.20 6.25
CA CYS A 30 -3.96 47.53 7.13
C CYS A 30 -4.23 46.90 8.49
N ASP A 31 -3.22 46.28 9.08
CA ASP A 31 -3.34 45.75 10.44
C ASP A 31 -3.19 46.84 11.51
N ALA A 32 -3.18 46.43 12.78
CA ALA A 32 -3.07 47.34 13.91
C ALA A 32 -1.70 48.07 14.00
N ALA A 33 -0.65 47.50 13.40
CA ALA A 33 0.67 48.13 13.30
C ALA A 33 0.73 49.15 12.14
N GLY A 34 -0.22 49.07 11.21
CA GLY A 34 -0.31 49.90 10.03
C GLY A 34 0.35 49.28 8.80
N ASP A 35 0.75 48.01 8.90
CA ASP A 35 1.33 47.26 7.80
C ASP A 35 0.23 46.81 6.85
N LYS A 36 0.50 46.95 5.55
CA LYS A 36 -0.46 46.65 4.51
C LYS A 36 -0.46 45.16 4.20
N TYR A 37 -1.64 44.65 3.91
CA TYR A 37 -1.83 43.29 3.43
C TYR A 37 -2.99 43.23 2.47
N GLU A 38 -3.06 42.14 1.73
CA GLU A 38 -4.12 41.88 0.78
C GLU A 38 -4.87 40.61 1.18
N GLN A 39 -6.18 40.60 0.99
CA GLN A 39 -7.04 39.49 1.38
C GLN A 39 -7.91 39.04 0.22
N TYR A 40 -8.03 37.72 0.05
CA TYR A 40 -8.99 37.10 -0.84
C TYR A 40 -9.47 35.80 -0.19
N ASP A 41 -10.78 35.68 0.04
CA ASP A 41 -11.39 34.50 0.67
C ASP A 41 -10.69 34.08 1.99
N ILE A 42 -10.10 32.87 2.03
CA ILE A 42 -9.36 32.36 3.19
C ILE A 42 -7.88 32.77 3.20
N PHE A 43 -7.40 33.53 2.21
CA PHE A 43 -6.00 33.90 2.06
C PHE A 43 -5.72 35.31 2.57
N GLU A 44 -4.60 35.45 3.29
CA GLU A 44 -3.97 36.73 3.57
C GLU A 44 -2.59 36.76 2.91
N MET A 45 -2.31 37.74 2.07
CA MET A 45 -1.03 37.90 1.38
C MET A 45 -0.22 39.03 2.01
N ARG A 46 1.05 38.73 2.30
CA ARG A 46 2.05 39.66 2.85
C ARG A 46 3.25 39.72 1.90
N THR A 47 3.65 40.94 1.53
CA THR A 47 4.88 41.18 0.77
C THR A 47 5.97 41.72 1.68
N VAL A 48 7.14 41.09 1.63
CA VAL A 48 8.35 41.49 2.38
C VAL A 48 9.50 41.83 1.44
N ASP A 49 10.55 42.47 1.96
CA ASP A 49 11.74 42.83 1.17
C ASP A 49 12.89 41.82 1.32
N GLU A 50 12.82 40.97 2.33
CA GLU A 50 13.81 39.94 2.67
C GLU A 50 13.60 38.64 1.88
N TRP A 51 14.64 37.80 1.78
CA TRP A 51 14.52 36.44 1.23
C TRP A 51 13.70 35.55 2.16
N HIS A 52 12.81 34.71 1.61
CA HIS A 52 11.94 33.83 2.41
C HIS A 52 12.68 32.99 3.44
N LEU A 53 13.85 32.46 3.05
CA LEU A 53 14.71 31.62 3.89
C LEU A 53 15.25 32.31 5.16
N GLU A 54 15.18 33.64 5.23
CA GLU A 54 15.63 34.45 6.37
C GLU A 54 14.46 34.92 7.28
N ILE A 55 13.22 34.58 6.93
CA ILE A 55 12.03 35.04 7.66
C ILE A 55 11.72 34.07 8.81
N GLU A 56 12.34 34.30 9.96
CA GLU A 56 11.94 33.63 11.20
C GLU A 56 10.61 34.21 11.71
N ASP A 57 9.87 33.38 12.46
CA ASP A 57 8.58 33.72 13.07
C ASP A 57 7.55 34.30 12.07
N ALA A 58 7.57 33.81 10.82
CA ALA A 58 6.74 34.34 9.73
C ALA A 58 5.22 34.38 10.05
N SER A 59 4.74 33.55 10.98
CA SER A 59 3.36 33.62 11.48
C SER A 59 2.99 34.98 12.09
N GLU A 60 3.97 35.73 12.62
CA GLU A 60 3.78 37.06 13.20
C GLU A 60 3.56 38.15 12.13
N LEU A 61 3.83 37.85 10.85
CA LEU A 61 3.54 38.76 9.74
C LEU A 61 2.03 38.95 9.53
N PHE A 62 1.22 37.98 9.94
CA PHE A 62 -0.19 37.91 9.58
C PHE A 62 -1.09 38.56 10.64
N SER A 63 -2.23 39.09 10.20
CA SER A 63 -3.19 39.79 11.06
C SER A 63 -3.83 38.87 12.12
N THR A 64 -3.85 37.57 11.81
CA THR A 64 -4.28 36.49 12.69
C THR A 64 -3.35 35.29 12.50
N SER A 65 -3.27 34.42 13.51
CA SER A 65 -2.44 33.20 13.41
C SER A 65 -2.89 32.35 12.20
N PRO A 66 -2.03 32.15 11.19
CA PRO A 66 -2.38 31.32 10.04
C PRO A 66 -2.47 29.85 10.46
N GLN A 67 -3.32 29.10 9.76
CA GLN A 67 -3.34 27.63 9.89
C GLN A 67 -2.17 27.00 9.14
N VAL A 68 -1.81 27.60 8.00
CA VAL A 68 -0.70 27.20 7.13
C VAL A 68 -0.09 28.45 6.51
N ILE A 69 1.22 28.44 6.30
CA ILE A 69 1.95 29.47 5.54
C ILE A 69 2.54 28.85 4.28
N ALA A 70 2.23 29.43 3.12
CA ALA A 70 2.86 29.12 1.85
C ALA A 70 3.86 30.24 1.47
N PHE A 71 5.14 29.88 1.39
CA PHE A 71 6.17 30.76 0.87
C PHE A 71 6.22 30.61 -0.67
N LEU A 72 5.88 31.69 -1.38
CA LEU A 72 5.87 31.69 -2.85
C LEU A 72 7.28 31.97 -3.32
N SER A 73 7.99 30.97 -3.82
CA SER A 73 9.45 31.03 -3.99
C SER A 73 9.88 30.54 -5.36
N ARG A 74 11.11 30.83 -5.72
CA ARG A 74 11.79 30.13 -6.81
C ARG A 74 12.41 28.84 -6.33
N HIS A 75 12.36 27.83 -7.18
CA HIS A 75 13.34 26.73 -7.14
C HIS A 75 14.53 27.12 -8.02
N SER A 76 15.76 26.87 -7.57
CA SER A 76 16.98 27.13 -8.34
C SER A 76 17.81 25.86 -8.53
N GLY A 77 17.95 25.42 -9.78
CA GLY A 77 18.68 24.21 -10.11
C GLY A 77 18.80 23.93 -11.61
N ASP A 78 19.41 22.80 -11.96
CA ASP A 78 19.63 22.36 -13.34
C ASP A 78 18.57 21.32 -13.78
N THR A 79 17.31 21.51 -13.38
CA THR A 79 16.18 20.59 -13.66
C THR A 79 15.35 20.96 -14.89
N GLY A 80 15.51 22.16 -15.45
CA GLY A 80 14.59 22.69 -16.45
C GLY A 80 13.28 23.19 -15.81
N PRO A 81 12.18 23.28 -16.57
CA PRO A 81 10.89 23.73 -16.04
C PRO A 81 10.31 22.75 -15.05
N LEU A 82 10.11 23.20 -13.81
CA LEU A 82 9.69 22.36 -12.70
C LEU A 82 8.81 23.15 -11.73
N LEU A 83 7.70 22.56 -11.31
CA LEU A 83 6.89 23.05 -10.18
C LEU A 83 7.08 22.11 -8.99
N THR A 84 7.43 22.65 -7.83
CA THR A 84 7.70 21.84 -6.63
C THR A 84 7.10 22.42 -5.36
N THR A 85 7.06 21.57 -4.34
CA THR A 85 6.77 21.99 -2.97
C THR A 85 7.48 21.11 -1.94
N HIS A 86 7.95 21.70 -0.85
CA HIS A 86 8.65 21.02 0.24
C HIS A 86 8.56 21.76 1.57
N PHE A 87 8.90 21.03 2.64
CA PHE A 87 9.03 21.58 4.00
C PHE A 87 10.46 22.02 4.28
N THR A 88 10.60 23.05 5.12
CA THR A 88 11.92 23.58 5.52
C THR A 88 12.44 22.92 6.78
N GLY A 89 13.75 22.76 6.84
CA GLY A 89 14.42 22.01 7.90
C GLY A 89 15.86 21.68 7.56
N ASN A 90 16.69 21.50 8.58
CA ASN A 90 18.10 21.17 8.42
C ASN A 90 18.44 19.94 9.24
N PHE A 91 18.59 18.76 8.61
CA PHE A 91 19.16 17.59 9.30
C PHE A 91 20.63 17.82 9.67
N GLY A 92 21.39 18.43 8.76
CA GLY A 92 22.78 18.81 8.94
C GLY A 92 22.98 20.28 9.32
N PRO A 93 24.14 20.87 8.98
CA PRO A 93 24.39 22.30 9.13
C PRO A 93 23.37 23.16 8.38
N ALA A 94 22.97 24.29 8.97
CA ALA A 94 22.07 25.27 8.36
C ALA A 94 22.88 26.31 7.55
N GLU A 95 23.20 25.99 6.29
CA GLU A 95 23.95 26.89 5.40
C GLU A 95 23.08 27.96 4.74
N TYR A 96 21.77 27.70 4.62
CA TYR A 96 20.81 28.53 3.90
C TYR A 96 19.59 28.85 4.79
N GLY A 97 19.83 29.46 5.94
CA GLY A 97 18.78 29.89 6.87
C GLY A 97 18.35 28.82 7.88
N GLY A 98 17.75 29.30 8.98
CA GLY A 98 17.32 28.48 10.11
C GLY A 98 18.45 27.90 10.95
N GLU A 99 18.12 26.89 11.77
CA GLU A 99 19.04 26.26 12.71
C GLU A 99 19.33 24.79 12.37
N ALA A 100 20.55 24.34 12.67
CA ALA A 100 20.96 22.95 12.47
C ALA A 100 20.19 22.00 13.39
N GLY A 101 19.69 20.91 12.83
CA GLY A 101 18.83 19.96 13.52
C GLY A 101 17.46 20.50 13.90
N SER A 102 16.97 21.54 13.22
CA SER A 102 15.65 22.16 13.44
C SER A 102 14.80 22.07 12.18
N PHE A 103 13.48 22.07 12.36
CA PHE A 103 12.49 21.76 11.33
C PHE A 103 11.25 22.62 11.54
N ALA A 104 10.73 23.25 10.47
CA ALA A 104 9.42 23.89 10.53
C ALA A 104 8.33 22.82 10.64
N GLN A 105 7.18 23.15 11.21
CA GLN A 105 6.07 22.20 11.27
C GLN A 105 5.57 21.90 9.84
N ALA A 106 5.51 20.62 9.47
CA ALA A 106 5.04 20.19 8.15
C ALA A 106 3.52 20.32 8.03
N CYS A 107 3.03 20.38 6.79
CA CYS A 107 1.61 20.31 6.45
C CYS A 107 1.41 19.35 5.24
N PRO A 108 1.53 18.03 5.45
CA PRO A 108 1.54 17.02 4.38
C PRO A 108 0.32 17.02 3.46
N MET A 109 -0.89 17.24 3.98
CA MET A 109 -2.09 17.34 3.15
C MET A 109 -2.01 18.51 2.16
N ILE A 110 -1.49 19.66 2.59
CA ILE A 110 -1.33 20.83 1.70
C ILE A 110 -0.35 20.51 0.58
N GLN A 111 0.73 19.79 0.89
CA GLN A 111 1.67 19.32 -0.12
C GLN A 111 0.99 18.39 -1.14
N GLN A 112 0.17 17.44 -0.69
CA GLN A 112 -0.59 16.55 -1.57
C GLN A 112 -1.55 17.34 -2.47
N THR A 113 -2.36 18.24 -1.89
CA THR A 113 -3.31 19.07 -2.67
C THR A 113 -2.59 19.94 -3.70
N LEU A 114 -1.44 20.53 -3.36
CA LEU A 114 -0.65 21.30 -4.31
C LEU A 114 -0.06 20.43 -5.41
N LEU A 115 0.41 19.22 -5.09
CA LEU A 115 0.96 18.29 -6.07
C LEU A 115 -0.10 17.88 -7.11
N GLU A 116 -1.32 17.56 -6.65
CA GLU A 116 -2.46 17.26 -7.52
C GLU A 116 -2.87 18.46 -8.38
N ALA A 117 -2.89 19.65 -7.78
CA ALA A 117 -3.22 20.88 -8.50
C ALA A 117 -2.15 21.25 -9.53
N PHE A 118 -0.87 21.00 -9.24
CA PHE A 118 0.20 21.16 -10.22
C PHE A 118 0.01 20.21 -11.41
N ASP A 119 -0.33 18.93 -11.20
CA ASP A 119 -0.62 18.03 -12.32
C ASP A 119 -1.79 18.52 -13.19
N GLN A 120 -2.76 19.20 -12.58
CA GLN A 120 -3.91 19.75 -13.28
C GLN A 120 -3.57 21.00 -14.11
N TYR A 121 -2.75 21.90 -13.58
CA TYR A 121 -2.54 23.24 -14.15
C TYR A 121 -1.18 23.43 -14.83
N ALA A 122 -0.19 22.60 -14.54
CA ALA A 122 1.15 22.73 -15.10
C ALA A 122 1.10 22.66 -16.64
N PRO A 123 1.77 23.61 -17.35
CA PRO A 123 1.96 23.48 -18.78
C PRO A 123 2.76 22.21 -19.09
N SER A 124 2.52 21.59 -20.24
CA SER A 124 3.11 20.28 -20.58
C SER A 124 4.64 20.22 -20.62
N GLN A 125 5.33 21.36 -20.63
CA GLN A 125 6.79 21.43 -20.56
C GLN A 125 7.35 21.44 -19.13
N TYR A 126 6.49 21.60 -18.12
CA TYR A 126 6.87 21.56 -16.71
C TYR A 126 6.70 20.14 -16.18
N ASP A 127 7.77 19.66 -15.55
CA ASP A 127 7.67 18.54 -14.64
C ASP A 127 7.06 19.01 -13.31
N VAL A 128 6.50 18.08 -12.54
CA VAL A 128 5.86 18.31 -11.25
C VAL A 128 6.42 17.32 -10.25
N GLY A 129 6.79 17.78 -9.06
CA GLY A 129 7.31 16.89 -8.03
C GLY A 129 7.39 17.54 -6.65
N ILE A 130 8.03 16.83 -5.72
CA ILE A 130 8.34 17.32 -4.39
C ILE A 130 9.86 17.42 -4.21
N GLU A 131 10.29 18.12 -3.18
CA GLU A 131 11.69 18.14 -2.76
C GLU A 131 11.86 17.61 -1.34
N CYS A 132 13.07 17.17 -1.03
CA CYS A 132 13.46 16.78 0.30
C CYS A 132 13.46 17.99 1.25
N THR A 133 13.50 17.73 2.56
CA THR A 133 13.56 18.79 3.56
C THR A 133 14.94 19.45 3.56
N HIS A 134 14.96 20.76 3.30
CA HIS A 134 16.19 21.54 3.27
C HIS A 134 15.92 23.03 3.54
N HIS A 135 17.01 23.74 3.88
CA HIS A 135 17.08 25.19 4.13
C HIS A 135 16.11 25.73 5.21
N GLY A 136 16.23 27.03 5.51
CA GLY A 136 15.36 27.74 6.45
C GLY A 136 14.15 28.41 5.78
N PRO A 137 13.28 29.05 6.55
CA PRO A 137 13.33 29.17 8.00
C PRO A 137 12.93 27.87 8.70
N THR A 138 13.50 27.59 9.87
CA THR A 138 13.10 26.44 10.70
C THR A 138 12.13 26.82 11.82
N THR A 139 12.09 28.10 12.18
CA THR A 139 11.17 28.65 13.17
C THR A 139 10.18 29.55 12.46
N VAL A 140 8.96 29.04 12.23
CA VAL A 140 7.94 29.74 11.42
C VAL A 140 6.73 30.17 12.25
N GLY A 141 6.40 29.41 13.30
CA GLY A 141 5.26 29.67 14.20
C GLY A 141 3.90 29.16 13.70
N ALA A 142 3.87 28.54 12.51
CA ALA A 142 2.74 27.79 11.97
C ALA A 142 3.25 26.66 11.05
N PRO A 143 2.41 25.65 10.73
CA PRO A 143 2.70 24.73 9.64
C PRO A 143 3.02 25.47 8.34
N SER A 144 4.03 25.04 7.60
CA SER A 144 4.47 25.78 6.43
C SER A 144 5.19 24.96 5.39
N LEU A 145 5.14 25.43 4.15
CA LEU A 145 5.84 24.85 3.00
C LEU A 145 6.22 25.92 1.98
N PHE A 146 7.19 25.58 1.14
CA PHE A 146 7.54 26.35 -0.04
C PHE A 146 6.72 25.86 -1.23
N VAL A 147 6.29 26.79 -2.09
CA VAL A 147 5.52 26.55 -3.31
C VAL A 147 6.29 27.21 -4.44
N GLU A 148 6.90 26.41 -5.30
CA GLU A 148 8.03 26.88 -6.09
C GLU A 148 7.82 26.81 -7.61
N LEU A 149 8.37 27.82 -8.28
CA LEU A 149 8.53 27.88 -9.73
C LEU A 149 10.02 27.80 -10.08
N GLY A 150 10.40 26.78 -10.82
CA GLY A 150 11.78 26.50 -11.17
C GLY A 150 12.05 26.26 -12.65
N SER A 151 13.31 26.26 -13.08
CA SER A 151 14.50 26.18 -12.19
C SER A 151 15.55 27.26 -12.45
N SER A 152 15.33 28.14 -13.43
CA SER A 152 16.23 29.22 -13.81
C SER A 152 15.51 30.53 -14.07
N GLU A 153 16.26 31.60 -14.34
CA GLU A 153 15.70 32.92 -14.71
C GLU A 153 14.71 32.86 -15.88
N THR A 154 14.85 31.88 -16.79
CA THR A 154 13.89 31.68 -17.88
C THR A 154 12.51 31.32 -17.34
N GLU A 155 12.45 30.39 -16.39
CA GLU A 155 11.20 29.89 -15.82
C GLU A 155 10.66 30.81 -14.74
N TRP A 156 11.51 31.44 -13.92
CA TRP A 156 11.08 32.43 -12.92
C TRP A 156 10.34 33.63 -13.54
N ASN A 157 10.59 33.90 -14.83
CA ASN A 157 9.93 34.95 -15.61
C ASN A 157 8.86 34.40 -16.58
N ASP A 158 8.57 33.10 -16.56
CA ASP A 158 7.56 32.49 -17.44
C ASP A 158 6.15 32.69 -16.86
N PRO A 159 5.31 33.53 -17.49
CA PRO A 159 3.97 33.78 -16.99
C PRO A 159 3.10 32.52 -16.98
N ALA A 160 3.35 31.53 -17.85
CA ALA A 160 2.56 30.30 -17.88
C ALA A 160 2.85 29.41 -16.66
N GLY A 161 4.12 29.29 -16.26
CA GLY A 161 4.51 28.57 -15.04
C GLY A 161 3.98 29.28 -13.79
N ALA A 162 4.17 30.60 -13.71
CA ALA A 162 3.64 31.40 -12.60
C ALA A 162 2.11 31.33 -12.50
N HIS A 163 1.40 31.31 -13.63
CA HIS A 163 -0.05 31.16 -13.68
C HIS A 163 -0.49 29.82 -13.11
N ALA A 164 0.19 28.73 -13.48
CA ALA A 164 -0.11 27.40 -12.96
C ALA A 164 0.08 27.32 -11.44
N VAL A 165 1.16 27.90 -10.91
CA VAL A 165 1.39 27.97 -9.45
C VAL A 165 0.29 28.78 -8.76
N ALA A 166 -0.09 29.94 -9.33
CA ALA A 166 -1.16 30.77 -8.80
C ALA A 166 -2.51 30.04 -8.78
N GLN A 167 -2.85 29.29 -9.85
CA GLN A 167 -4.05 28.46 -9.89
C GLN A 167 -4.02 27.36 -8.82
N ALA A 168 -2.88 26.68 -8.66
CA ALA A 168 -2.72 25.63 -7.65
C ALA A 168 -2.92 26.16 -6.22
N ILE A 169 -2.36 27.33 -5.89
CA ILE A 169 -2.57 27.98 -4.59
C ILE A 169 -4.05 28.27 -4.35
N LEU A 170 -4.76 28.80 -5.35
CA LEU A 170 -6.19 29.12 -5.23
C LEU A 170 -7.08 27.88 -5.09
N THR A 171 -6.62 26.68 -5.48
CA THR A 171 -7.37 25.44 -5.20
C THR A 171 -7.51 25.18 -3.70
N LEU A 172 -6.56 25.64 -2.88
CA LEU A 172 -6.59 25.44 -1.43
C LEU A 172 -7.81 26.10 -0.76
N SER A 173 -8.48 27.08 -1.37
CA SER A 173 -9.73 27.64 -0.82
C SER A 173 -10.96 26.78 -1.05
N ASN A 174 -10.91 25.84 -1.98
CA ASN A 174 -12.05 24.99 -2.30
C ASN A 174 -12.15 23.77 -1.37
N GLU A 175 -11.08 23.45 -0.65
CA GLU A 175 -11.02 22.33 0.28
C GLU A 175 -11.64 22.73 1.62
N GLN A 176 -12.79 22.14 1.93
CA GLN A 176 -13.57 22.49 3.12
C GLN A 176 -12.89 22.08 4.43
N ASP A 177 -11.95 21.13 4.37
CA ASP A 177 -11.31 20.53 5.53
C ASP A 177 -9.80 20.27 5.29
N LEU A 178 -9.02 21.33 5.10
CA LEU A 178 -7.55 21.30 5.01
C LEU A 178 -6.85 20.68 6.26
N THR A 179 -7.62 20.37 7.30
CA THR A 179 -7.15 19.84 8.59
C THR A 179 -7.74 18.48 8.94
N ASP A 180 -8.63 17.91 8.13
CA ASP A 180 -9.23 16.58 8.39
C ASP A 180 -8.33 15.49 7.82
N ILE A 181 -7.10 15.44 8.34
CA ILE A 181 -6.19 14.32 8.13
C ILE A 181 -6.72 13.18 8.98
N ASP A 182 -6.77 11.95 8.45
CA ASP A 182 -6.73 10.79 9.35
C ASP A 182 -5.43 10.94 10.17
N PRO A 183 -5.51 11.16 11.50
CA PRO A 183 -4.35 11.47 12.32
C PRO A 183 -3.34 10.32 12.42
N ASN A 184 -3.56 9.21 11.68
CA ASN A 184 -2.72 8.02 11.64
C ASN A 184 -2.08 7.72 10.27
N ARG A 185 -2.04 8.70 9.36
CA ARG A 185 -1.60 8.53 7.96
C ARG A 185 -0.38 9.34 7.54
N THR A 186 0.46 9.74 8.49
CA THR A 186 1.68 10.49 8.14
C THR A 186 2.93 9.63 8.25
N VAL A 187 3.73 9.61 7.18
CA VAL A 187 5.05 8.95 7.16
C VAL A 187 6.18 9.97 7.09
N ILE A 188 7.22 9.78 7.89
CA ILE A 188 8.50 10.50 7.74
C ILE A 188 9.46 9.68 6.88
N GLY A 189 10.16 10.36 5.96
CA GLY A 189 11.08 9.73 5.02
C GLY A 189 12.56 9.93 5.36
N PHE A 190 13.36 8.89 5.15
CA PHE A 190 14.82 8.94 5.25
C PHE A 190 15.49 8.23 4.07
N GLY A 191 16.41 8.91 3.38
CA GLY A 191 17.16 8.38 2.25
C GLY A 191 16.78 9.00 0.91
N GLY A 192 17.47 8.58 -0.15
CA GLY A 192 17.26 9.07 -1.52
C GLY A 192 17.85 10.46 -1.79
N GLY A 193 17.53 10.99 -2.99
CA GLY A 193 18.05 12.25 -3.49
C GLY A 193 17.15 13.46 -3.23
N HIS A 194 17.54 14.61 -3.77
CA HIS A 194 16.87 15.90 -3.58
C HIS A 194 15.39 15.90 -3.97
N TYR A 195 15.04 15.28 -5.12
CA TYR A 195 13.66 15.23 -5.62
C TYR A 195 12.85 14.03 -5.14
N ALA A 196 13.39 13.23 -4.21
CA ALA A 196 12.64 12.26 -3.41
C ALA A 196 11.59 11.37 -4.16
N PRO A 197 11.89 10.77 -5.34
CA PRO A 197 10.87 10.14 -6.20
C PRO A 197 10.15 8.96 -5.55
N ARG A 198 10.79 8.28 -4.60
CA ARG A 198 10.16 7.20 -3.82
C ARG A 198 9.05 7.73 -2.91
N PHE A 199 9.27 8.89 -2.30
CA PHE A 199 8.31 9.52 -1.41
C PHE A 199 7.20 10.22 -2.19
N GLU A 200 7.52 10.84 -3.33
CA GLU A 200 6.51 11.33 -4.27
C GLU A 200 5.56 10.20 -4.69
N ARG A 201 6.11 9.02 -5.01
CA ARG A 201 5.32 7.84 -5.35
C ARG A 201 4.37 7.42 -4.21
N ILE A 202 4.78 7.56 -2.95
CA ILE A 202 3.90 7.24 -1.81
C ILE A 202 2.71 8.21 -1.77
N ILE A 203 2.96 9.52 -1.91
CA ILE A 203 1.89 10.54 -1.96
C ILE A 203 0.90 10.25 -3.10
N ARG A 204 1.40 9.75 -4.24
CA ARG A 204 0.61 9.53 -5.45
C ARG A 204 -0.13 8.19 -5.51
N GLU A 205 0.44 7.13 -4.94
CA GLU A 205 -0.05 5.76 -5.09
C GLU A 205 -0.75 5.22 -3.83
N THR A 206 -0.79 5.97 -2.74
CA THR A 206 -1.36 5.52 -1.45
C THR A 206 -2.20 6.63 -0.79
N ASP A 207 -2.89 6.30 0.29
CA ASP A 207 -3.59 7.26 1.17
C ASP A 207 -2.68 7.86 2.26
N TRP A 208 -1.37 7.59 2.19
CA TRP A 208 -0.38 8.13 3.11
C TRP A 208 0.16 9.47 2.61
N VAL A 209 0.30 10.41 3.54
CA VAL A 209 0.97 11.67 3.31
C VAL A 209 2.39 11.66 3.90
N VAL A 210 3.30 12.39 3.25
CA VAL A 210 4.72 12.39 3.64
C VAL A 210 5.06 13.71 4.33
N GLY A 211 5.63 13.62 5.53
CA GLY A 211 6.19 14.75 6.26
C GLY A 211 7.60 15.09 5.79
N HIS A 212 8.51 15.32 6.74
CA HIS A 212 9.90 15.60 6.41
C HIS A 212 10.60 14.44 5.69
N ILE A 213 11.53 14.78 4.82
CA ILE A 213 12.33 13.82 4.06
C ILE A 213 13.81 14.17 4.25
N GLY A 214 14.52 13.34 5.00
CA GLY A 214 15.97 13.46 5.13
C GLY A 214 16.69 12.79 3.98
N ALA A 215 17.08 13.54 2.95
CA ALA A 215 17.87 13.03 1.84
C ALA A 215 19.27 12.58 2.28
N ASP A 216 19.91 11.71 1.48
CA ASP A 216 21.18 11.08 1.84
C ASP A 216 22.28 12.07 2.19
N TRP A 217 22.43 13.14 1.40
CA TRP A 217 23.44 14.17 1.63
C TRP A 217 23.21 14.92 2.95
N ALA A 218 21.95 15.14 3.33
CA ALA A 218 21.59 15.84 4.56
C ALA A 218 21.84 14.95 5.78
N LEU A 219 21.50 13.66 5.68
CA LEU A 219 21.76 12.66 6.71
C LEU A 219 23.24 12.39 6.90
N ASP A 220 24.02 12.35 5.83
CA ASP A 220 25.47 12.18 5.90
C ASP A 220 26.13 13.40 6.56
N SER A 221 25.61 14.60 6.29
CA SER A 221 26.08 15.85 6.89
C SER A 221 25.67 16.03 8.36
N MET A 222 24.52 15.47 8.77
CA MET A 222 24.10 15.40 10.18
C MET A 222 25.11 14.62 11.03
N GLY A 223 25.75 13.61 10.46
CA GLY A 223 26.66 12.71 11.14
C GLY A 223 25.96 11.54 11.83
N ALA A 224 26.65 10.89 12.77
CA ALA A 224 26.18 9.64 13.37
C ALA A 224 24.78 9.76 14.00
N PRO A 225 23.80 8.91 13.63
CA PRO A 225 22.45 8.94 14.19
C PRO A 225 22.40 8.88 15.71
N ALA A 226 23.25 8.05 16.34
CA ALA A 226 23.30 7.96 17.81
C ALA A 226 23.70 9.26 18.52
N ALA A 227 24.47 10.14 17.87
CA ALA A 227 24.85 11.44 18.41
C ALA A 227 23.80 12.53 18.14
N ASN A 228 22.88 12.29 17.20
CA ASN A 228 21.90 13.26 16.71
C ASN A 228 20.44 12.80 16.90
N ARG A 229 20.19 11.93 17.88
CA ARG A 229 18.86 11.38 18.18
C ARG A 229 17.80 12.46 18.35
N ASP A 230 18.14 13.54 19.05
CA ASP A 230 17.20 14.65 19.29
C ASP A 230 16.80 15.36 18.00
N SER A 231 17.70 15.44 17.01
CA SER A 231 17.40 16.01 15.70
C SER A 231 16.42 15.11 14.93
N ILE A 232 16.67 13.80 14.93
CA ILE A 232 15.76 12.83 14.30
C ILE A 232 14.38 12.91 14.95
N ASN A 233 14.32 12.94 16.28
CA ASN A 233 13.06 13.06 17.02
C ASN A 233 12.32 14.36 16.73
N ARG A 234 13.02 15.49 16.60
CA ARG A 234 12.42 16.76 16.19
C ARG A 234 11.84 16.69 14.78
N ALA A 235 12.51 16.02 13.83
CA ALA A 235 11.97 15.82 12.49
C ALA A 235 10.69 14.97 12.50
N VAL A 236 10.67 13.89 13.30
CA VAL A 236 9.46 13.06 13.50
C VAL A 236 8.32 13.92 14.05
N THR A 237 8.56 14.68 15.13
CA THR A 237 7.53 15.52 15.75
C THR A 237 7.06 16.64 14.82
N ALA A 238 7.96 17.30 14.10
CA ALA A 238 7.60 18.35 13.15
C ALA A 238 6.80 17.80 11.96
N SER A 239 6.99 16.53 11.62
CA SER A 239 6.19 15.82 10.62
C SER A 239 4.81 15.39 11.12
N ASP A 240 4.60 15.34 12.45
CA ASP A 240 3.49 14.61 13.07
C ASP A 240 3.38 13.15 12.56
N ALA A 241 4.54 12.48 12.45
CA ALA A 241 4.62 11.18 11.78
C ALA A 241 4.26 9.99 12.68
N ASP A 242 3.45 9.08 12.14
CA ASP A 242 3.05 7.81 12.75
C ASP A 242 4.06 6.70 12.58
N VAL A 243 4.67 6.68 11.40
CA VAL A 243 5.59 5.65 10.94
C VAL A 243 6.75 6.30 10.20
N ALA A 244 7.85 5.57 10.08
CA ALA A 244 9.02 6.01 9.33
C ALA A 244 9.34 5.03 8.21
N LEU A 245 9.69 5.56 7.03
CA LEU A 245 10.25 4.77 5.94
C LEU A 245 11.73 5.15 5.75
N VAL A 246 12.61 4.16 5.90
CA VAL A 246 14.03 4.30 5.61
C VAL A 246 14.32 3.63 4.27
N ALA A 247 14.58 4.43 3.25
CA ALA A 247 14.67 3.96 1.86
C ALA A 247 15.94 3.16 1.57
N ASP A 248 17.04 3.51 2.25
CA ASP A 248 18.38 2.95 2.07
C ASP A 248 18.80 2.07 3.25
N ASN A 249 19.85 1.26 3.06
CA ASN A 249 20.38 0.41 4.14
C ASN A 249 21.12 1.26 5.20
N ARG A 250 20.37 1.82 6.15
CA ARG A 250 20.87 2.66 7.27
C ARG A 250 20.52 2.01 8.63
N PRO A 251 21.13 0.87 8.99
CA PRO A 251 20.71 0.07 10.15
C PRO A 251 20.84 0.80 11.49
N GLU A 252 21.86 1.66 11.64
CA GLU A 252 21.98 2.49 12.84
C GLU A 252 20.80 3.46 12.95
N LEU A 253 20.49 4.23 11.89
CA LEU A 253 19.36 5.15 11.87
C LEU A 253 18.03 4.44 12.14
N THR A 254 17.82 3.29 11.50
CA THR A 254 16.63 2.45 11.73
C THR A 254 16.49 2.07 13.20
N GLU A 255 17.58 1.69 13.87
CA GLU A 255 17.55 1.35 15.30
C GLU A 255 17.21 2.57 16.16
N ILE A 256 17.82 3.73 15.88
CA ILE A 256 17.50 4.98 16.58
C ILE A 256 16.01 5.31 16.52
N ILE A 257 15.41 5.22 15.34
CA ILE A 257 14.01 5.55 15.12
C ILE A 257 13.10 4.59 15.91
N ARG A 258 13.41 3.29 15.91
CA ARG A 258 12.65 2.29 16.69
C ARG A 258 12.76 2.54 18.20
N GLU A 259 13.94 2.88 18.70
CA GLU A 259 14.16 3.20 20.11
C GLU A 259 13.39 4.46 20.55
N SER A 260 13.05 5.36 19.61
CA SER A 260 12.19 6.53 19.85
C SER A 260 10.69 6.21 19.84
N GLY A 261 10.30 4.95 19.64
CA GLY A 261 8.90 4.51 19.64
C GLY A 261 8.17 4.67 18.31
N ILE A 262 8.87 5.03 17.23
CA ILE A 262 8.29 5.12 15.89
C ILE A 262 8.46 3.80 15.17
N ARG A 263 7.36 3.28 14.60
CA ARG A 263 7.39 2.06 13.79
C ARG A 263 8.10 2.35 12.47
N VAL A 264 9.19 1.64 12.21
CA VAL A 264 9.84 1.65 10.89
C VAL A 264 9.15 0.63 9.98
N VAL A 265 8.64 1.10 8.85
CA VAL A 265 7.87 0.31 7.89
C VAL A 265 8.59 0.22 6.55
N GLU A 266 8.17 -0.73 5.71
CA GLU A 266 8.58 -0.84 4.32
C GLU A 266 7.56 -0.16 3.41
N GLU A 267 7.95 0.14 2.17
CA GLU A 267 7.01 0.72 1.20
C GLU A 267 5.85 -0.22 0.88
N THR A 268 6.09 -1.54 0.86
CA THR A 268 5.02 -2.53 0.74
C THR A 268 3.99 -2.38 1.87
N TRP A 269 4.41 -2.10 3.10
CA TRP A 269 3.48 -1.89 4.20
C TRP A 269 2.58 -0.67 3.96
N LEU A 270 3.11 0.44 3.44
CA LEU A 270 2.30 1.63 3.10
C LEU A 270 1.29 1.33 1.99
N ARG A 271 1.70 0.59 0.95
CA ARG A 271 0.80 0.17 -0.15
C ARG A 271 -0.31 -0.76 0.35
N GLU A 272 0.05 -1.81 1.06
CA GLU A 272 -0.90 -2.82 1.57
C GLU A 272 -1.90 -2.25 2.58
N THR A 273 -1.53 -1.19 3.30
CA THR A 273 -2.40 -0.58 4.32
C THR A 273 -3.28 0.55 3.77
N THR A 274 -3.19 0.85 2.47
CA THR A 274 -4.01 1.89 1.85
C THR A 274 -5.49 1.58 2.00
N GLY A 275 -6.26 2.51 2.57
CA GLY A 275 -7.69 2.34 2.84
C GLY A 275 -8.03 1.45 4.03
N VAL A 276 -7.04 0.92 4.78
CA VAL A 276 -7.27 0.06 5.95
C VAL A 276 -6.87 0.76 7.23
N SER A 277 -7.79 0.88 8.21
CA SER A 277 -7.52 1.60 9.45
C SER A 277 -6.34 1.00 10.23
N ARG A 278 -5.57 1.84 10.94
CA ARG A 278 -4.40 1.37 11.72
C ARG A 278 -4.77 0.32 12.77
N ALA A 279 -5.97 0.44 13.36
CA ALA A 279 -6.48 -0.55 14.31
C ALA A 279 -6.71 -1.91 13.63
N MET A 280 -7.27 -1.91 12.42
CA MET A 280 -7.42 -3.13 11.63
C MET A 280 -6.08 -3.74 11.24
N VAL A 281 -5.14 -2.95 10.72
CA VAL A 281 -3.80 -3.45 10.37
C VAL A 281 -3.12 -4.15 11.55
N ASN A 282 -3.15 -3.53 12.74
CA ASN A 282 -2.57 -4.13 13.94
C ASN A 282 -3.29 -5.43 14.33
N ALA A 283 -4.63 -5.46 14.29
CA ALA A 283 -5.40 -6.65 14.62
C ALA A 283 -5.08 -7.83 13.68
N LEU A 284 -4.93 -7.55 12.37
CA LEU A 284 -4.61 -8.57 11.37
C LEU A 284 -3.16 -9.08 11.50
N GLU A 285 -2.19 -8.19 11.74
CA GLU A 285 -0.79 -8.59 11.97
C GLU A 285 -0.61 -9.37 13.28
N ASP A 286 -1.32 -9.00 14.34
CA ASP A 286 -1.30 -9.70 15.63
C ASP A 286 -1.95 -11.10 15.54
N ALA A 287 -3.01 -11.24 14.73
CA ALA A 287 -3.71 -12.51 14.54
C ALA A 287 -2.97 -13.50 13.62
N LEU A 288 -2.18 -13.01 12.66
CA LEU A 288 -1.42 -13.84 11.72
C LEU A 288 0.08 -13.63 11.82
N VAL A 289 0.64 -12.80 10.94
CA VAL A 289 2.05 -12.45 10.83
C VAL A 289 2.16 -11.00 10.35
N PRO A 290 3.30 -10.31 10.55
CA PRO A 290 3.50 -8.98 9.99
C PRO A 290 3.44 -8.97 8.45
N ILE A 291 3.07 -7.83 7.85
CA ILE A 291 3.12 -7.63 6.39
C ILE A 291 4.53 -7.85 5.84
N SER A 292 5.57 -7.45 6.58
CA SER A 292 6.97 -7.73 6.25
C SER A 292 7.33 -9.23 6.24
N SER A 293 6.45 -10.07 6.77
CA SER A 293 6.59 -11.54 6.81
C SER A 293 5.62 -12.26 5.88
N GLY A 294 4.93 -11.54 5.00
CA GLY A 294 4.07 -12.13 3.97
C GLY A 294 2.57 -12.00 4.23
N LEU A 295 2.11 -11.15 5.15
CA LEU A 295 0.68 -10.84 5.23
C LEU A 295 0.26 -9.96 4.05
N ARG A 296 -0.90 -10.26 3.45
CA ARG A 296 -1.60 -9.39 2.50
C ARG A 296 -3.00 -9.10 3.02
N LEU A 297 -3.46 -7.87 2.80
CA LEU A 297 -4.78 -7.43 3.26
C LEU A 297 -5.75 -7.54 2.08
N GLY A 298 -6.92 -8.11 2.33
CA GLY A 298 -7.97 -8.21 1.31
C GLY A 298 -8.88 -6.98 1.31
N THR A 299 -9.61 -6.80 0.22
CA THR A 299 -10.58 -5.71 0.02
C THR A 299 -11.54 -5.53 1.21
N PRO A 300 -12.12 -6.60 1.80
CA PRO A 300 -12.99 -6.48 2.97
C PRO A 300 -12.36 -5.75 4.17
N ALA A 301 -11.03 -5.74 4.32
CA ALA A 301 -10.37 -5.04 5.43
C ALA A 301 -10.57 -3.51 5.39
N THR A 302 -10.91 -2.95 4.23
CA THR A 302 -11.20 -1.51 4.07
C THR A 302 -12.59 -1.12 4.59
N GLU A 303 -13.48 -2.09 4.80
CA GLU A 303 -14.88 -1.85 5.17
C GLU A 303 -15.11 -1.83 6.69
N TYR A 304 -14.13 -2.29 7.47
CA TYR A 304 -14.23 -2.42 8.92
C TYR A 304 -13.20 -1.54 9.63
N ASP A 305 -13.65 -0.74 10.59
CA ASP A 305 -12.75 -0.06 11.53
C ASP A 305 -12.95 -0.57 12.96
N PRO A 306 -12.05 -1.42 13.48
CA PRO A 306 -12.11 -1.91 14.86
C PRO A 306 -12.10 -0.80 15.90
N ALA A 307 -11.59 0.40 15.60
CA ALA A 307 -11.61 1.51 16.54
C ALA A 307 -13.04 2.04 16.81
N THR A 308 -13.98 1.76 15.90
CA THR A 308 -15.40 2.16 16.03
C THR A 308 -16.28 1.08 16.67
N SER A 309 -15.72 -0.14 16.86
CA SER A 309 -16.40 -1.26 17.51
C SER A 309 -15.76 -1.54 18.86
N ASP A 310 -16.56 -1.59 19.92
CA ASP A 310 -16.06 -1.91 21.26
C ASP A 310 -15.58 -3.38 21.39
N GLU A 311 -15.89 -4.25 20.42
CA GLU A 311 -15.73 -5.71 20.55
C GLU A 311 -15.24 -6.41 19.27
N PHE A 312 -14.54 -5.73 18.34
CA PHE A 312 -14.02 -6.44 17.15
C PHE A 312 -13.05 -7.57 17.56
N THR A 313 -13.48 -8.81 17.37
CA THR A 313 -12.79 -10.01 17.86
C THR A 313 -12.41 -10.94 16.71
N ILE A 314 -11.12 -11.28 16.65
CA ILE A 314 -10.59 -12.30 15.74
C ILE A 314 -10.28 -13.55 16.56
N THR A 315 -10.88 -14.69 16.20
CA THR A 315 -10.68 -15.96 16.92
C THR A 315 -10.08 -17.04 16.03
N GLU A 316 -9.10 -17.77 16.55
CA GLU A 316 -8.55 -18.95 15.86
C GLU A 316 -9.52 -20.13 15.98
N ILE A 317 -10.02 -20.60 14.83
CA ILE A 317 -10.85 -21.80 14.77
C ILE A 317 -9.95 -22.98 14.42
N ARG A 318 -9.74 -23.87 15.38
CA ARG A 318 -8.96 -25.09 15.16
C ARG A 318 -9.82 -26.16 14.53
N ILE A 319 -9.37 -26.67 13.39
CA ILE A 319 -9.88 -27.90 12.82
C ILE A 319 -9.19 -29.03 13.58
N ASP A 320 -9.95 -29.83 14.34
CA ASP A 320 -9.44 -31.07 14.90
C ASP A 320 -9.09 -32.01 13.73
N ASP A 321 -7.81 -32.04 13.41
CA ASP A 321 -7.21 -32.83 12.36
C ASP A 321 -7.10 -34.28 12.88
N ASP A 322 -8.21 -35.01 12.88
CA ASP A 322 -8.22 -36.46 13.12
C ASP A 322 -7.59 -37.17 11.89
N THR A 323 -6.28 -36.97 11.77
CA THR A 323 -5.36 -37.56 10.79
C THR A 323 -5.44 -39.09 10.72
N ASP A 324 -6.03 -39.76 11.72
CA ASP A 324 -6.26 -41.20 11.78
C ASP A 324 -7.50 -41.68 10.99
N GLU A 325 -8.50 -40.84 10.72
CA GLU A 325 -9.66 -41.20 9.87
C GLU A 325 -9.35 -41.03 8.37
N MET A 326 -8.51 -40.05 8.01
CA MET A 326 -8.11 -39.78 6.62
C MET A 326 -7.29 -40.94 6.02
N ALA A 327 -6.38 -41.54 6.80
CA ALA A 327 -5.65 -42.73 6.37
C ALA A 327 -6.58 -43.92 6.09
N GLN A 328 -7.71 -44.03 6.81
CA GLN A 328 -8.68 -45.12 6.64
C GLN A 328 -9.61 -44.90 5.45
N LEU A 329 -9.98 -43.64 5.15
CA LEU A 329 -10.76 -43.30 3.95
C LEU A 329 -9.94 -43.52 2.67
N GLN A 330 -8.64 -43.21 2.69
CA GLN A 330 -7.75 -43.41 1.55
C GLN A 330 -7.47 -44.90 1.28
N ASP A 331 -7.36 -45.72 2.33
CA ASP A 331 -7.20 -47.18 2.20
C ASP A 331 -8.48 -47.89 1.75
N ALA A 332 -9.65 -47.48 2.27
CA ALA A 332 -10.94 -48.06 1.90
C ALA A 332 -11.31 -47.81 0.42
N PHE A 333 -10.87 -46.68 -0.15
CA PHE A 333 -11.11 -46.34 -1.55
C PHE A 333 -10.05 -46.90 -2.53
N ASN A 334 -8.80 -47.09 -2.09
CA ASN A 334 -7.77 -47.75 -2.91
C ASN A 334 -8.00 -49.27 -3.05
N THR A 335 -8.69 -49.90 -2.10
CA THR A 335 -9.11 -51.30 -2.23
C THR A 335 -10.46 -51.39 -2.95
N GLY A 336 -10.46 -51.22 -4.27
CA GLY A 336 -11.64 -51.53 -5.09
C GLY A 336 -12.09 -52.97 -4.86
N THR A 337 -13.17 -53.18 -4.11
CA THR A 337 -13.93 -54.43 -4.11
C THR A 337 -15.38 -54.14 -4.46
N ASP A 338 -15.67 -54.43 -5.71
CA ASP A 338 -16.99 -54.67 -6.29
C ASP A 338 -17.63 -55.86 -5.56
N ASP A 339 -18.67 -55.63 -4.73
CA ASP A 339 -19.79 -56.56 -4.56
C ASP A 339 -20.87 -56.03 -3.61
N THR A 340 -22.12 -56.20 -4.05
CA THR A 340 -23.35 -55.92 -3.32
C THR A 340 -23.46 -56.68 -1.99
N VAL A 341 -23.49 -55.98 -0.86
CA VAL A 341 -24.05 -56.50 0.40
C VAL A 341 -24.78 -55.40 1.19
N SER A 342 -26.12 -55.48 1.10
CA SER A 342 -27.09 -55.23 2.16
C SER A 342 -26.96 -53.96 3.02
N ALA A 343 -27.77 -52.97 2.67
CA ALA A 343 -28.31 -52.00 3.62
C ALA A 343 -29.01 -52.73 4.78
N GLU A 344 -28.44 -52.68 5.99
CA GLU A 344 -29.09 -52.86 7.32
C GLU A 344 -28.02 -53.14 8.40
N ARG A 345 -26.99 -52.29 8.54
CA ARG A 345 -26.20 -52.24 9.80
C ARG A 345 -25.29 -51.01 9.94
N MET A 346 -25.86 -49.81 9.85
CA MET A 346 -25.13 -48.58 10.24
C MET A 346 -26.09 -47.49 10.76
N GLU A 347 -27.07 -47.88 11.56
CA GLU A 347 -27.73 -46.95 12.49
C GLU A 347 -27.04 -47.10 13.86
N SER A 348 -25.94 -46.38 14.06
CA SER A 348 -25.44 -45.85 15.35
C SER A 348 -23.93 -45.62 15.27
N LYS A 349 -23.53 -44.50 14.66
CA LYS A 349 -22.28 -43.75 14.89
C LYS A 349 -22.21 -42.57 13.89
N ASN A 350 -23.24 -41.74 13.84
CA ASN A 350 -23.14 -40.40 13.25
C ASN A 350 -22.86 -39.43 14.40
N ASN A 351 -21.61 -39.43 14.86
CA ASN A 351 -21.09 -38.39 15.74
C ASN A 351 -19.60 -38.24 15.47
N THR A 352 -19.27 -38.00 14.20
CA THR A 352 -18.03 -37.32 13.80
C THR A 352 -18.37 -35.84 13.82
N ASP A 353 -17.66 -35.11 14.68
CA ASP A 353 -17.91 -33.71 14.98
C ASP A 353 -17.92 -32.83 13.73
N ASP A 354 -18.90 -31.93 13.69
CA ASP A 354 -19.17 -30.99 12.61
C ASP A 354 -17.93 -30.17 12.23
N GLN A 355 -17.66 -30.08 10.94
CA GLN A 355 -16.55 -29.30 10.39
C GLN A 355 -16.74 -27.79 10.67
N ASN A 356 -16.13 -27.31 11.75
CA ASN A 356 -15.61 -25.98 12.12
C ASN A 356 -16.29 -24.66 11.70
N VAL A 357 -16.85 -24.52 10.49
CA VAL A 357 -17.60 -23.30 10.12
C VAL A 357 -18.94 -23.22 10.87
N THR A 358 -19.54 -24.37 11.20
CA THR A 358 -20.75 -24.43 12.03
C THR A 358 -20.53 -23.82 13.42
N ALA A 359 -19.37 -24.05 14.03
CA ALA A 359 -19.02 -23.47 15.33
C ALA A 359 -18.85 -21.95 15.25
N TRP A 360 -18.42 -21.42 14.10
CA TRP A 360 -18.37 -19.98 13.85
C TRP A 360 -19.76 -19.37 13.74
N ILE A 361 -20.66 -19.98 12.96
CA ILE A 361 -22.05 -19.51 12.78
C ILE A 361 -22.78 -19.38 14.13
N ASP A 362 -22.45 -20.24 15.09
CA ASP A 362 -23.06 -20.27 16.42
C ASP A 362 -22.32 -19.39 17.47
N SER A 363 -21.33 -18.59 17.06
CA SER A 363 -20.49 -17.77 17.96
C SER A 363 -20.59 -16.27 17.69
N ASP A 364 -20.54 -15.45 18.76
CA ASP A 364 -20.45 -13.98 18.69
C ASP A 364 -18.99 -13.55 18.41
N ILE A 365 -18.44 -13.86 17.23
CA ILE A 365 -17.11 -13.37 16.80
C ILE A 365 -17.22 -12.66 15.45
N ASP A 366 -16.45 -11.59 15.26
CA ASP A 366 -16.49 -10.79 14.02
C ASP A 366 -15.67 -11.41 12.89
N ALA A 367 -14.58 -12.10 13.22
CA ALA A 367 -13.73 -12.75 12.24
C ALA A 367 -13.07 -14.02 12.78
N ALA A 368 -12.74 -14.93 11.86
CA ALA A 368 -12.11 -16.19 12.16
C ALA A 368 -10.77 -16.34 11.44
N VAL A 369 -9.73 -16.79 12.15
CA VAL A 369 -8.51 -17.34 11.53
C VAL A 369 -8.80 -18.78 11.14
N LEU A 370 -8.63 -19.08 9.85
CA LEU A 370 -8.81 -20.40 9.26
C LEU A 370 -7.49 -20.89 8.65
N SER A 371 -7.20 -22.18 8.80
CA SER A 371 -6.13 -22.85 8.07
C SER A 371 -6.70 -23.39 6.76
N PHE A 372 -6.50 -22.66 5.66
CA PHE A 372 -7.02 -23.06 4.37
C PHE A 372 -6.13 -24.17 3.76
N PRO A 373 -6.70 -25.19 3.10
CA PRO A 373 -5.95 -26.34 2.58
C PRO A 373 -4.78 -25.94 1.67
N THR A 374 -3.56 -25.91 2.20
CA THR A 374 -2.38 -25.44 1.47
C THR A 374 -2.15 -26.17 0.13
N PRO A 375 -2.33 -27.50 0.02
CA PRO A 375 -2.20 -28.18 -1.27
C PRO A 375 -3.18 -27.70 -2.33
N LEU A 376 -4.40 -27.29 -1.94
CA LEU A 376 -5.38 -26.71 -2.88
C LEU A 376 -4.88 -25.36 -3.40
N ILE A 377 -4.41 -24.50 -2.49
CA ILE A 377 -3.86 -23.18 -2.84
C ILE A 377 -2.66 -23.31 -3.77
N GLU A 378 -1.71 -24.19 -3.43
CA GLU A 378 -0.51 -24.43 -4.26
C GLU A 378 -0.89 -24.96 -5.64
N THR A 379 -1.91 -25.82 -5.72
CA THR A 379 -2.40 -26.35 -6.99
C THR A 379 -3.04 -25.26 -7.85
N THR A 380 -3.94 -24.45 -7.28
CA THR A 380 -4.58 -23.36 -8.05
C THR A 380 -3.60 -22.25 -8.42
N ALA A 381 -2.70 -21.86 -7.50
CA ALA A 381 -1.66 -20.88 -7.80
C ALA A 381 -0.65 -21.39 -8.85
N GLY A 382 -0.44 -22.71 -8.92
CA GLY A 382 0.35 -23.34 -9.98
C GLY A 382 -0.31 -23.34 -11.36
N ILE A 383 -1.63 -23.10 -11.42
CA ILE A 383 -2.41 -22.95 -12.66
C ILE A 383 -2.51 -21.48 -13.04
N ASP A 384 -2.99 -20.67 -12.11
CA ASP A 384 -3.22 -19.24 -12.27
C ASP A 384 -3.02 -18.52 -10.94
N VAL A 385 -1.80 -18.00 -10.75
CA VAL A 385 -1.39 -17.28 -9.53
C VAL A 385 -2.10 -15.94 -9.36
N GLU A 386 -2.41 -15.27 -10.47
CA GLU A 386 -3.03 -13.94 -10.47
C GLU A 386 -4.48 -14.08 -10.00
N THR A 387 -5.27 -14.92 -10.69
CA THR A 387 -6.66 -15.20 -10.31
C THR A 387 -6.76 -15.81 -8.92
N THR A 388 -5.84 -16.70 -8.53
CA THR A 388 -5.82 -17.24 -7.15
C THR A 388 -5.61 -16.12 -6.12
N SER A 389 -4.70 -15.18 -6.37
CA SER A 389 -4.44 -14.08 -5.43
C SER A 389 -5.61 -13.10 -5.35
N GLU A 390 -6.27 -12.82 -6.48
CA GLU A 390 -7.48 -12.00 -6.54
C GLU A 390 -8.61 -12.60 -5.70
N ILE A 391 -8.88 -13.90 -5.83
CA ILE A 391 -9.91 -14.60 -5.04
C ILE A 391 -9.66 -14.43 -3.52
N PHE A 392 -8.41 -14.58 -3.07
CA PHE A 392 -8.08 -14.39 -1.65
C PHE A 392 -8.24 -12.93 -1.23
N SER A 393 -7.81 -11.98 -2.06
CA SER A 393 -7.98 -10.55 -1.80
C SER A 393 -9.45 -10.14 -1.69
N GLU A 394 -10.33 -10.66 -2.55
CA GLU A 394 -11.75 -10.28 -2.58
C GLU A 394 -12.56 -10.83 -1.40
N HIS A 395 -12.16 -11.97 -0.84
CA HIS A 395 -12.99 -12.72 0.10
C HIS A 395 -12.45 -12.80 1.54
N THR A 396 -11.22 -12.36 1.79
CA THR A 396 -10.59 -12.42 3.13
C THR A 396 -10.31 -11.03 3.68
N LEU A 397 -10.30 -10.87 5.00
CA LEU A 397 -9.72 -9.67 5.63
C LEU A 397 -8.21 -9.65 5.44
N ALA A 398 -7.55 -10.80 5.60
CA ALA A 398 -6.13 -10.96 5.33
C ALA A 398 -5.78 -12.42 5.04
N PHE A 399 -4.64 -12.63 4.39
CA PHE A 399 -4.11 -13.97 4.12
C PHE A 399 -2.60 -13.97 4.11
N GLU A 400 -2.03 -15.12 4.50
CA GLU A 400 -0.59 -15.33 4.42
C GLU A 400 -0.16 -15.60 2.99
N THR A 401 1.06 -15.18 2.68
CA THR A 401 1.69 -15.44 1.39
C THR A 401 3.12 -15.94 1.56
N THR A 402 3.60 -16.64 0.55
CA THR A 402 5.02 -17.01 0.37
C THR A 402 5.62 -16.27 -0.83
N GLU A 403 6.87 -16.60 -1.17
CA GLU A 403 7.57 -16.08 -2.36
C GLU A 403 7.55 -14.54 -2.46
N GLY A 404 7.76 -13.87 -1.33
CA GLY A 404 7.85 -12.41 -1.28
C GLY A 404 6.52 -11.70 -1.47
N GLY A 405 5.39 -12.37 -1.21
CA GLY A 405 4.07 -11.72 -1.28
C GLY A 405 3.13 -12.20 -2.37
N THR A 406 3.58 -13.14 -3.21
CA THR A 406 2.97 -13.38 -4.52
C THR A 406 2.13 -14.64 -4.59
N ARG A 407 2.25 -15.53 -3.59
CA ARG A 407 1.51 -16.79 -3.54
C ARG A 407 0.79 -16.94 -2.22
N PRO A 408 -0.56 -16.95 -2.20
CA PRO A 408 -1.33 -17.26 -0.99
C PRO A 408 -0.90 -18.61 -0.38
N THR A 409 -1.01 -18.75 0.93
CA THR A 409 -0.65 -19.99 1.64
C THR A 409 -1.34 -20.08 3.00
N GLY A 410 -1.29 -21.27 3.61
CA GLY A 410 -1.47 -21.45 5.05
C GLY A 410 -2.77 -20.90 5.61
N ARG A 411 -2.68 -19.75 6.29
CA ARG A 411 -3.76 -19.18 7.09
C ARG A 411 -4.35 -17.93 6.48
N MET A 412 -5.64 -17.72 6.75
CA MET A 412 -6.38 -16.53 6.35
C MET A 412 -7.33 -16.09 7.46
N ILE A 413 -7.75 -14.83 7.41
CA ILE A 413 -8.78 -14.25 8.26
C ILE A 413 -9.99 -13.95 7.39
N VAL A 414 -11.16 -14.44 7.78
CA VAL A 414 -12.43 -14.19 7.10
C VAL A 414 -13.44 -13.58 8.07
N ALA A 415 -14.26 -12.66 7.56
CA ALA A 415 -15.32 -11.98 8.34
C ALA A 415 -16.70 -12.66 8.18
N ASP A 416 -16.93 -13.37 7.08
CA ASP A 416 -18.19 -14.06 6.80
C ASP A 416 -17.93 -15.52 6.40
N PRO A 417 -18.56 -16.52 7.06
CA PRO A 417 -18.58 -17.91 6.61
C PRO A 417 -18.88 -18.08 5.11
N LEU A 418 -19.82 -17.30 4.57
CA LEU A 418 -20.23 -17.39 3.16
C LEU A 418 -19.11 -16.99 2.19
N SER A 419 -18.12 -16.22 2.64
CA SER A 419 -16.93 -15.92 1.84
C SER A 419 -16.11 -17.18 1.57
N VAL A 420 -16.03 -18.11 2.52
CA VAL A 420 -15.30 -19.38 2.34
C VAL A 420 -15.93 -20.22 1.22
N GLU A 421 -17.26 -20.28 1.16
CA GLU A 421 -17.99 -20.97 0.09
C GLU A 421 -17.76 -20.33 -1.28
N SER A 422 -17.79 -19.00 -1.31
CA SER A 422 -17.53 -18.23 -2.54
C SER A 422 -16.10 -18.46 -3.05
N MET A 423 -15.12 -18.50 -2.15
CA MET A 423 -13.73 -18.82 -2.47
C MET A 423 -13.59 -20.24 -3.02
N ILE A 424 -14.19 -21.25 -2.38
CA ILE A 424 -14.11 -22.64 -2.86
C ILE A 424 -14.67 -22.74 -4.28
N HIS A 425 -15.83 -22.12 -4.56
CA HIS A 425 -16.39 -22.11 -5.91
C HIS A 425 -15.47 -21.42 -6.92
N ALA A 426 -14.90 -20.27 -6.59
CA ALA A 426 -13.98 -19.57 -7.50
C ALA A 426 -12.68 -20.36 -7.74
N LEU A 427 -12.15 -21.06 -6.73
CA LEU A 427 -10.98 -21.94 -6.89
C LEU A 427 -11.30 -23.18 -7.74
N MET A 428 -12.55 -23.69 -7.69
CA MET A 428 -13.00 -24.76 -8.58
C MET A 428 -12.96 -24.33 -10.05
N ASP A 429 -13.35 -23.10 -10.36
CA ASP A 429 -13.29 -22.57 -11.73
C ASP A 429 -11.85 -22.56 -12.28
N ILE A 430 -10.84 -22.26 -11.43
CA ILE A 430 -9.43 -22.38 -11.81
C ILE A 430 -9.06 -23.83 -12.10
N LEU A 431 -9.48 -24.77 -11.26
CA LEU A 431 -9.17 -26.19 -11.45
C LEU A 431 -9.82 -26.76 -12.71
N GLU A 432 -11.05 -26.35 -13.03
CA GLU A 432 -11.76 -26.76 -14.25
C GLU A 432 -11.06 -26.31 -15.54
N SER A 433 -10.18 -25.30 -15.48
CA SER A 433 -9.37 -24.89 -16.62
C SER A 433 -8.27 -25.90 -17.00
N LYS A 434 -7.82 -26.74 -16.05
CA LYS A 434 -6.71 -27.69 -16.23
C LYS A 434 -7.13 -29.15 -16.09
N TYR A 435 -8.01 -29.46 -15.14
CA TYR A 435 -8.43 -30.82 -14.84
C TYR A 435 -9.64 -31.22 -15.68
N ASN A 436 -9.73 -32.50 -16.05
CA ASN A 436 -10.82 -33.00 -16.89
C ASN A 436 -12.14 -33.09 -16.13
N GLN A 437 -12.06 -33.28 -14.81
CA GLN A 437 -13.23 -33.39 -13.95
C GLN A 437 -12.89 -32.83 -12.57
N VAL A 438 -13.77 -31.95 -12.07
CA VAL A 438 -13.73 -31.41 -10.71
C VAL A 438 -15.05 -31.80 -10.04
N GLU A 439 -14.98 -32.54 -8.93
CA GLU A 439 -16.15 -32.96 -8.17
C GLU A 439 -16.03 -32.47 -6.73
N ARG A 440 -17.07 -31.78 -6.25
CA ARG A 440 -17.22 -31.40 -4.86
C ARG A 440 -18.12 -32.38 -4.13
N THR A 441 -17.66 -32.89 -3.00
CA THR A 441 -18.43 -33.68 -2.04
C THR A 441 -18.31 -33.01 -0.66
N ASP A 442 -19.10 -33.48 0.30
CA ASP A 442 -19.07 -32.96 1.68
C ASP A 442 -17.63 -33.05 2.24
N GLY A 443 -17.03 -31.91 2.54
CA GLY A 443 -15.68 -31.77 3.09
C GLY A 443 -14.52 -32.08 2.13
N MET A 444 -14.77 -32.39 0.85
CA MET A 444 -13.71 -32.81 -0.07
C MET A 444 -13.93 -32.31 -1.50
N LEU A 445 -12.86 -31.82 -2.11
CA LEU A 445 -12.75 -31.61 -3.55
C LEU A 445 -11.94 -32.75 -4.18
N ARG A 446 -12.42 -33.32 -5.28
CA ARG A 446 -11.70 -34.33 -6.07
C ARG A 446 -11.49 -33.81 -7.48
N VAL A 447 -10.25 -33.78 -7.94
CA VAL A 447 -9.90 -33.44 -9.31
C VAL A 447 -9.30 -34.64 -10.02
N THR A 448 -9.61 -34.79 -11.30
CA THR A 448 -9.11 -35.90 -12.11
C THR A 448 -8.54 -35.37 -13.41
N HIS A 449 -7.35 -35.85 -13.80
CA HIS A 449 -6.76 -35.56 -15.10
C HIS A 449 -6.18 -36.81 -15.76
N GLN A 450 -6.00 -36.74 -17.08
CA GLN A 450 -5.26 -37.74 -17.84
C GLN A 450 -3.79 -37.34 -17.95
N ALA A 451 -2.91 -38.13 -17.35
CA ALA A 451 -1.47 -37.95 -17.44
C ALA A 451 -0.87 -38.94 -18.45
N PHE A 452 0.08 -38.47 -19.29
CA PHE A 452 0.80 -39.36 -20.20
C PHE A 452 1.67 -40.34 -19.42
N ASP A 453 1.53 -41.63 -19.70
CA ASP A 453 2.25 -42.71 -19.06
C ASP A 453 3.32 -43.28 -20.03
N PRO A 454 4.60 -42.95 -19.82
CA PRO A 454 5.69 -43.40 -20.68
C PRO A 454 5.89 -44.92 -20.65
N GLU A 455 5.50 -45.62 -19.58
CA GLU A 455 5.60 -47.08 -19.50
C GLU A 455 4.54 -47.75 -20.37
N LYS A 456 3.30 -47.22 -20.37
CA LYS A 456 2.25 -47.67 -21.31
C LYS A 456 2.66 -47.42 -22.76
N ALA A 457 3.23 -46.25 -23.05
CA ALA A 457 3.72 -45.93 -24.40
C ALA A 457 4.84 -46.89 -24.85
N THR A 458 5.79 -47.18 -23.96
CA THR A 458 6.88 -48.14 -24.23
C THR A 458 6.35 -49.55 -24.46
N THR A 459 5.33 -49.96 -23.69
CA THR A 459 4.66 -51.27 -23.84
C THR A 459 3.97 -51.42 -25.20
N LEU A 460 3.58 -50.30 -25.82
CA LEU A 460 2.98 -50.25 -27.17
C LEU A 460 4.02 -50.03 -28.28
N ASP A 461 5.32 -50.23 -27.99
CA ASP A 461 6.44 -50.03 -28.92
C ASP A 461 6.55 -48.59 -29.46
N VAL A 462 6.07 -47.59 -28.70
CA VAL A 462 6.27 -46.16 -29.01
C VAL A 462 7.70 -45.78 -28.62
N PRO A 463 8.55 -45.28 -29.55
CA PRO A 463 9.89 -44.82 -29.20
C PRO A 463 9.84 -43.45 -28.55
N GLU A 464 10.70 -43.23 -27.54
CA GLU A 464 10.94 -41.91 -26.96
C GLU A 464 11.33 -40.90 -28.04
N GLY A 465 10.77 -39.68 -27.95
CA GLY A 465 11.01 -38.61 -28.91
C GLY A 465 9.73 -37.89 -29.35
N PRO A 466 9.66 -37.36 -30.58
CA PRO A 466 8.51 -36.57 -31.04
C PRO A 466 7.16 -37.29 -30.98
N ALA A 467 7.16 -38.63 -31.02
CA ALA A 467 5.95 -39.44 -30.86
C ALA A 467 5.36 -39.35 -29.45
N PHE A 468 6.20 -39.33 -28.40
CA PHE A 468 5.76 -39.12 -27.02
C PHE A 468 5.16 -37.73 -26.86
N GLY A 469 5.83 -36.69 -27.38
CA GLY A 469 5.32 -35.32 -27.31
C GLY A 469 3.95 -35.16 -27.99
N ARG A 470 3.73 -35.83 -29.12
CA ARG A 470 2.43 -35.82 -29.81
C ARG A 470 1.35 -36.58 -29.03
N LEU A 471 1.66 -37.77 -28.52
CA LEU A 471 0.71 -38.52 -27.69
C LEU A 471 0.37 -37.75 -26.42
N ALA A 472 1.37 -37.20 -25.71
CA ALA A 472 1.18 -36.35 -24.54
C ALA A 472 0.39 -35.06 -24.82
N ALA A 473 0.42 -34.55 -26.05
CA ALA A 473 -0.40 -33.42 -26.48
C ALA A 473 -1.83 -33.82 -26.92
N GLY A 474 -2.23 -35.09 -26.72
CA GLY A 474 -3.55 -35.59 -27.13
C GLY A 474 -3.67 -35.89 -28.62
N GLU A 475 -2.55 -36.03 -29.34
CA GLU A 475 -2.58 -36.39 -30.77
C GLU A 475 -2.25 -37.86 -31.00
N SER A 476 -3.07 -38.55 -31.80
CA SER A 476 -2.76 -39.92 -32.23
C SER A 476 -1.50 -39.98 -33.09
N VAL A 477 -0.72 -41.06 -32.91
CA VAL A 477 0.51 -41.30 -33.66
C VAL A 477 0.45 -42.66 -34.35
N THR A 478 0.95 -42.74 -35.58
CA THR A 478 1.03 -44.00 -36.33
C THR A 478 2.46 -44.54 -36.31
N ILE A 479 2.65 -45.74 -35.76
CA ILE A 479 3.94 -46.42 -35.64
C ILE A 479 3.82 -47.82 -36.25
N ALA A 480 4.75 -48.17 -37.15
CA ALA A 480 4.75 -49.46 -37.84
C ALA A 480 3.40 -49.85 -38.48
N GLY A 481 2.61 -48.87 -38.93
CA GLY A 481 1.30 -49.08 -39.56
C GLY A 481 0.12 -49.27 -38.59
N ARG A 482 0.32 -49.13 -37.28
CA ARG A 482 -0.73 -49.11 -36.26
C ARG A 482 -0.91 -47.68 -35.73
N THR A 483 -2.16 -47.22 -35.65
CA THR A 483 -2.49 -45.95 -34.99
C THR A 483 -2.67 -46.20 -33.51
N ILE A 484 -1.93 -45.45 -32.70
CA ILE A 484 -2.03 -45.45 -31.23
C ILE A 484 -2.82 -44.20 -30.86
N ASP A 485 -3.95 -44.43 -30.20
CA ASP A 485 -4.76 -43.37 -29.63
C ASP A 485 -4.11 -42.85 -28.34
N PRO A 486 -4.11 -41.53 -28.09
CA PRO A 486 -3.62 -40.98 -26.83
C PRO A 486 -4.21 -41.69 -25.61
N GLU A 487 -5.50 -42.01 -25.59
CA GLU A 487 -6.14 -42.65 -24.43
C GLU A 487 -5.48 -43.99 -24.04
N ALA A 488 -4.86 -44.70 -25.00
CA ALA A 488 -4.18 -45.98 -24.74
C ALA A 488 -2.87 -45.84 -23.95
N VAL A 489 -2.32 -44.63 -23.86
CA VAL A 489 -1.04 -44.30 -23.20
C VAL A 489 -1.19 -43.23 -22.14
N HIS A 490 -2.42 -42.88 -21.74
CA HIS A 490 -2.65 -42.03 -20.57
C HIS A 490 -3.13 -42.87 -19.39
N THR A 491 -2.86 -42.37 -18.19
CA THR A 491 -3.37 -42.88 -16.93
C THR A 491 -4.22 -41.79 -16.28
N THR A 492 -5.36 -42.20 -15.74
CA THR A 492 -6.19 -41.33 -14.91
C THR A 492 -5.48 -41.12 -13.58
N GLU A 493 -5.11 -39.89 -13.28
CA GLU A 493 -4.60 -39.48 -11.97
C GLU A 493 -5.68 -38.68 -11.25
N THR A 494 -5.84 -38.95 -9.97
CA THR A 494 -6.85 -38.33 -9.11
C THR A 494 -6.15 -37.68 -7.92
N GLU A 495 -6.42 -36.40 -7.71
CA GLU A 495 -5.98 -35.65 -6.55
C GLU A 495 -7.20 -35.25 -5.73
N THR A 496 -7.03 -35.19 -4.41
CA THR A 496 -8.12 -34.86 -3.49
C THR A 496 -7.65 -33.83 -2.48
N PHE A 497 -8.48 -32.80 -2.27
CA PHE A 497 -8.21 -31.72 -1.34
C PHE A 497 -9.31 -31.67 -0.29
N PRO A 498 -8.99 -31.66 1.02
CA PRO A 498 -9.98 -31.36 2.03
C PRO A 498 -10.48 -29.93 1.83
N ILE A 499 -11.74 -29.65 2.12
CA ILE A 499 -12.33 -28.31 2.09
C ILE A 499 -13.25 -28.13 3.30
N PHE A 500 -13.59 -26.89 3.62
CA PHE A 500 -14.59 -26.60 4.65
C PHE A 500 -16.00 -27.01 4.16
N SER A 501 -16.80 -27.61 5.04
CA SER A 501 -18.23 -27.80 4.82
C SER A 501 -19.04 -26.76 5.58
N ILE A 502 -19.95 -26.07 4.87
CA ILE A 502 -21.02 -25.28 5.48
C ILE A 502 -22.33 -26.07 5.36
N PRO A 503 -23.08 -26.29 6.45
CA PRO A 503 -24.40 -26.91 6.36
C PRO A 503 -25.33 -26.12 5.44
N SER A 504 -25.98 -26.81 4.51
CA SER A 504 -26.92 -26.26 3.52
C SER A 504 -28.24 -25.76 4.11
#